data_AF-A0A8T3QLH9-F1
#
_entry.id   AF-A0A8T3QLH9-F1
#
_cell.length_a   1.000
_cell.length_b   1.000
_cell.length_c   1.000
_cell.angle_alpha   90.00
_cell.angle_beta   90.00
_cell.angle_gamma   90.00
#
_symmetry.space_group_name_H-M   'P 1'
#
loop_
_entity.id
_entity.type
_entity.pdbx_description
1 polymer ?
#
loop_
_entity_poly.entity_id
_entity_poly.type
_entity_poly.pdbx_seq_one_letter_code
_entity_poly.pdbx_strand_id
1 'polypeptide(L)'
;MRDQLSLRLEPEIATLPNLPDGLRPMLPRPAAEPFDSATHLFEPAWGGLRALAFIGPAEGAGEGAVRIVDGGGRDVGDRLPELAGMAVRLDARSAILDGELVAVDDAGRADADALERRIAGKTGRAVAFLAFDLLHLDGRSLLNTPLHRRRTLLKKVLHPGDEVVAVPAIAAEGRALHAAATAQGIGGVLARQRTSPYLAGVTSRLWQFIPVAPSDPGSRPAQATLALEDQAPTAAAPVLALISRLPLLFDE
;
A
#
# COMPACT_ATOMS: atom_id res chain seq x y z
N MET A 1 31.45 -49.53 24.38
CA MET A 1 31.72 -49.27 22.95
C MET A 1 30.49 -48.60 22.36
N ARG A 2 30.56 -47.28 22.20
CA ARG A 2 29.78 -46.34 21.37
C ARG A 2 28.24 -46.50 21.23
N ASP A 3 27.57 -45.57 21.92
CA ASP A 3 26.54 -44.65 21.42
C ASP A 3 25.70 -45.08 20.20
N GLN A 4 24.43 -45.42 20.46
CA GLN A 4 23.37 -45.20 19.49
C GLN A 4 22.87 -43.76 19.65
N LEU A 5 23.35 -42.91 18.73
CA LEU A 5 22.89 -41.55 18.50
C LEU A 5 21.37 -41.53 18.32
N SER A 6 20.65 -41.10 19.36
CA SER A 6 19.32 -40.53 19.21
C SER A 6 19.45 -39.23 18.42
N LEU A 7 19.28 -39.33 17.10
CA LEU A 7 19.02 -38.19 16.22
C LEU A 7 17.70 -37.56 16.66
N ARG A 8 17.76 -36.60 17.59
CA ARG A 8 16.73 -35.57 17.67
C ARG A 8 16.88 -34.74 16.40
N LEU A 9 15.98 -34.93 15.45
CA LEU A 9 15.68 -33.90 14.45
C LEU A 9 15.10 -32.73 15.24
N GLU A 10 15.96 -31.88 15.77
CA GLU A 10 15.58 -30.48 16.01
C GLU A 10 15.08 -29.97 14.65
N PRO A 11 13.91 -29.32 14.58
CA PRO A 11 13.50 -28.74 13.31
C PRO A 11 14.59 -27.73 12.96
N GLU A 12 15.28 -27.95 11.84
CA GLU A 12 16.11 -26.92 11.22
C GLU A 12 15.21 -25.69 11.14
N ILE A 13 15.44 -24.71 12.00
CA ILE A 13 14.89 -23.37 11.84
C ILE A 13 15.54 -22.92 10.54
N ALA A 14 14.84 -23.14 9.43
CA ALA A 14 15.29 -22.70 8.12
C ALA A 14 15.52 -21.20 8.26
N THR A 15 16.80 -20.81 8.31
CA THR A 15 17.21 -19.42 8.36
C THR A 15 16.62 -18.78 7.12
N LEU A 16 15.60 -17.93 7.33
CA LEU A 16 14.98 -17.22 6.22
C LEU A 16 16.09 -16.42 5.54
N PRO A 17 16.25 -16.51 4.21
CA PRO A 17 17.27 -15.76 3.51
C PRO A 17 17.10 -14.26 3.79
N ASN A 18 18.22 -13.53 3.84
CA ASN A 18 18.21 -12.09 4.00
C ASN A 18 17.33 -11.43 2.93
N LEU A 19 16.54 -10.44 3.35
CA LEU A 19 15.74 -9.63 2.44
C LEU A 19 16.64 -8.86 1.48
N PRO A 20 16.22 -8.64 0.23
CA PRO A 20 16.98 -7.81 -0.70
C PRO A 20 17.03 -6.36 -0.22
N ASP A 21 18.18 -5.89 0.24
CA ASP A 21 18.32 -4.52 0.79
C ASP A 21 18.15 -3.39 -0.25
N GLY A 22 18.41 -3.69 -1.53
CA GLY A 22 18.44 -2.71 -2.62
C GLY A 22 17.19 -2.64 -3.49
N LEU A 23 16.05 -3.21 -3.04
CA LEU A 23 14.82 -3.20 -3.84
C LEU A 23 14.33 -1.75 -4.04
N ARG A 24 13.98 -1.41 -5.28
CA ARG A 24 13.43 -0.09 -5.65
C ARG A 24 12.00 -0.21 -6.17
N PRO A 25 11.13 0.79 -5.93
CA PRO A 25 9.77 0.76 -6.44
C PRO A 25 9.68 0.61 -7.95
N MET A 26 8.71 -0.18 -8.42
CA MET A 26 8.25 -0.14 -9.80
C MET A 26 7.45 1.15 -10.03
N LEU A 27 7.70 1.84 -11.14
CA LEU A 27 7.12 3.15 -11.41
C LEU A 27 6.10 3.10 -12.57
N PRO A 28 4.97 3.83 -12.46
CA PRO A 28 4.00 3.91 -13.54
C PRO A 28 4.46 4.85 -14.65
N ARG A 29 3.94 4.64 -15.87
CA ARG A 29 3.95 5.64 -16.95
C ARG A 29 2.68 6.50 -16.88
N PRO A 30 2.71 7.77 -17.30
CA PRO A 30 1.47 8.55 -17.41
C PRO A 30 0.55 7.95 -18.49
N ALA A 31 -0.75 7.89 -18.22
CA ALA A 31 -1.79 7.65 -19.21
C ALA A 31 -2.36 8.99 -19.69
N ALA A 32 -2.74 9.06 -20.98
CA ALA A 32 -3.25 10.28 -21.58
C ALA A 32 -4.68 10.61 -21.11
N GLU A 33 -5.51 9.59 -20.91
CA GLU A 33 -6.90 9.72 -20.54
C GLU A 33 -7.34 8.56 -19.62
N PRO A 34 -8.40 8.74 -18.81
CA PRO A 34 -9.01 7.64 -18.07
C PRO A 34 -9.53 6.55 -19.02
N PHE A 35 -9.46 5.29 -18.61
CA PHE A 35 -9.90 4.16 -19.42
C PHE A 35 -10.41 3.01 -18.54
N ASP A 36 -11.23 2.16 -19.15
CA ASP A 36 -11.67 0.89 -18.56
C ASP A 36 -10.87 -0.26 -19.16
N SER A 37 -10.59 -1.30 -18.37
CA SER A 37 -9.83 -2.45 -18.85
C SER A 37 -9.98 -3.68 -17.96
N ALA A 38 -10.55 -4.76 -18.49
CA ALA A 38 -10.68 -6.04 -17.79
C ALA A 38 -9.33 -6.68 -17.39
N THR A 39 -8.22 -6.22 -17.98
CA THR A 39 -6.87 -6.71 -17.66
C THR A 39 -6.15 -5.85 -16.63
N HIS A 40 -6.76 -4.77 -16.15
CA HIS A 40 -6.20 -3.88 -15.15
C HIS A 40 -6.98 -3.91 -13.83
N LEU A 41 -6.24 -3.66 -12.75
CA LEU A 41 -6.75 -3.29 -11.45
C LEU A 41 -6.54 -1.78 -11.30
N PHE A 42 -7.58 -1.07 -10.86
CA PHE A 42 -7.57 0.37 -10.67
C PHE A 42 -7.61 0.70 -9.17
N GLU A 43 -6.73 1.60 -8.75
CA GLU A 43 -6.54 1.99 -7.35
C GLU A 43 -6.48 3.51 -7.24
N PRO A 44 -6.96 4.11 -6.15
CA PRO A 44 -6.79 5.53 -5.93
C PRO A 44 -5.30 5.86 -5.75
N ALA A 45 -4.90 7.05 -6.18
CA ALA A 45 -3.58 7.60 -5.92
C ALA A 45 -3.73 8.87 -5.08
N TRP A 46 -3.42 8.76 -3.79
CA TRP A 46 -3.66 9.84 -2.83
C TRP A 46 -2.63 10.96 -2.91
N GLY A 47 -1.52 10.76 -3.61
CA GLY A 47 -0.49 11.79 -3.79
C GLY A 47 0.42 11.93 -2.56
N GLY A 48 0.54 10.85 -1.79
CA GLY A 48 1.50 10.72 -0.71
C GLY A 48 2.90 10.30 -1.19
N LEU A 49 3.72 9.84 -0.26
CA LEU A 49 5.10 9.45 -0.51
C LEU A 49 5.20 7.94 -0.73
N ARG A 50 5.62 7.52 -1.94
CA ARG A 50 5.91 6.10 -2.23
C ARG A 50 6.96 5.54 -1.27
N ALA A 51 6.68 4.39 -0.64
CA ALA A 51 7.62 3.73 0.26
C ALA A 51 7.53 2.19 0.20
N LEU A 52 8.66 1.54 0.46
CA LEU A 52 8.75 0.10 0.71
C LEU A 52 8.90 -0.13 2.21
N ALA A 53 8.09 -1.02 2.77
CA ALA A 53 8.24 -1.48 4.15
C ALA A 53 8.92 -2.85 4.15
N PHE A 54 10.08 -2.94 4.79
CA PHE A 54 10.82 -4.17 4.99
C PHE A 54 10.56 -4.65 6.41
N ILE A 55 10.06 -5.87 6.55
CA ILE A 55 9.84 -6.55 7.82
C ILE A 55 10.83 -7.70 7.88
N GLY A 56 11.87 -7.52 8.70
CA GLY A 56 13.00 -8.43 8.78
C GLY A 56 12.61 -9.85 9.20
N PRO A 57 13.43 -10.86 8.86
CA PRO A 57 13.30 -12.20 9.41
C PRO A 57 13.22 -12.21 10.94
N ALA A 58 12.26 -12.95 11.47
CA ALA A 58 12.13 -13.24 12.89
C ALA A 58 11.81 -14.72 13.13
N GLU A 59 11.88 -15.15 14.39
CA GLU A 59 11.48 -16.51 14.80
C GLU A 59 9.96 -16.65 14.76
N GLY A 60 9.23 -15.70 15.35
CA GLY A 60 7.77 -15.63 15.32
C GLY A 60 7.23 -14.71 14.22
N ALA A 61 5.98 -14.96 13.83
CA ALA A 61 5.24 -14.02 12.99
C ALA A 61 5.01 -12.70 13.74
N GLY A 62 5.21 -11.58 13.06
CA GLY A 62 4.98 -10.24 13.60
C GLY A 62 6.05 -9.69 14.57
N GLU A 63 7.18 -10.39 14.71
CA GLU A 63 8.30 -9.98 15.56
C GLU A 63 9.44 -9.30 14.77
N GLY A 64 9.31 -9.22 13.44
CA GLY A 64 10.34 -8.67 12.56
C GLY A 64 10.59 -7.17 12.77
N ALA A 65 11.85 -6.76 12.70
CA ALA A 65 12.20 -5.33 12.70
C ALA A 65 11.63 -4.64 11.45
N VAL A 66 11.01 -3.46 11.65
CA VAL A 66 10.40 -2.67 10.57
C VAL A 66 11.38 -1.62 10.10
N ARG A 67 11.56 -1.53 8.78
CA ARG A 67 12.31 -0.47 8.10
C ARG A 67 11.48 0.09 6.96
N ILE A 68 11.39 1.42 6.85
CA ILE A 68 10.55 2.09 5.84
C ILE A 68 11.45 2.93 4.95
N VAL A 69 11.52 2.57 3.68
CA VAL A 69 12.40 3.22 2.70
C VAL A 69 11.55 3.95 1.68
N ASP A 70 11.75 5.25 1.53
CA ASP A 70 11.05 6.02 0.51
C ASP A 70 11.50 5.65 -0.93
N GLY A 71 10.78 6.14 -1.94
CA GLY A 71 11.11 5.86 -3.34
C GLY A 71 12.50 6.34 -3.80
N GLY A 72 13.14 7.24 -3.03
CA GLY A 72 14.51 7.70 -3.25
C GLY A 72 15.57 6.80 -2.61
N GLY A 73 15.18 5.82 -1.81
CA GLY A 73 16.08 4.93 -1.08
C GLY A 73 16.47 5.42 0.32
N ARG A 74 15.81 6.47 0.84
CA ARG A 74 16.09 6.99 2.19
C ARG A 74 15.27 6.23 3.21
N ASP A 75 15.90 5.80 4.30
CA ASP A 75 15.18 5.32 5.47
C ASP A 75 14.49 6.48 6.18
N VAL A 76 13.18 6.36 6.35
CA VAL A 76 12.33 7.36 7.00
C VAL A 76 11.62 6.80 8.23
N GLY A 77 11.88 5.55 8.61
CA GLY A 77 11.19 4.85 9.71
C GLY A 77 11.30 5.57 11.05
N ASP A 78 12.49 6.09 11.40
CA ASP A 78 12.73 6.80 12.66
C ASP A 78 11.85 8.04 12.87
N ARG A 79 11.31 8.61 11.78
CA ARG A 79 10.45 9.80 11.81
C ARG A 79 8.98 9.43 12.00
N LEU A 80 8.65 8.15 11.86
CA LEU A 80 7.29 7.59 11.80
C LEU A 80 7.12 6.49 12.87
N PRO A 81 7.30 6.80 14.17
CA PRO A 81 7.21 5.82 15.25
C PRO A 81 5.85 5.11 15.30
N GLU A 82 4.78 5.74 14.81
CA GLU A 82 3.45 5.16 14.66
C GLU A 82 3.44 3.89 13.76
N LEU A 83 4.41 3.74 12.86
CA LEU A 83 4.54 2.59 11.96
C LEU A 83 5.52 1.52 12.48
N ALA A 84 6.20 1.74 13.61
CA ALA A 84 7.16 0.79 14.16
C ALA A 84 6.51 -0.57 14.53
N GLY A 85 5.23 -0.54 14.91
CA GLY A 85 4.43 -1.73 15.23
C GLY A 85 3.84 -2.46 14.02
N MET A 86 4.18 -2.07 12.78
CA MET A 86 3.62 -2.66 11.57
C MET A 86 3.80 -4.18 11.49
N ALA A 87 4.91 -4.72 12.00
CA ALA A 87 5.18 -6.16 11.96
C ALA A 87 4.07 -6.98 12.62
N VAL A 88 3.56 -6.56 13.79
CA VAL A 88 2.50 -7.27 14.53
C VAL A 88 1.20 -7.42 13.71
N ARG A 89 1.02 -6.60 12.67
CA ARG A 89 -0.12 -6.69 11.74
C ARG A 89 0.04 -7.76 10.67
N LEU A 90 1.20 -8.41 10.57
CA LEU A 90 1.51 -9.39 9.54
C LEU A 90 1.62 -10.79 10.14
N ASP A 91 0.83 -11.73 9.63
CA ASP A 91 1.02 -13.17 9.83
C ASP A 91 2.17 -13.68 8.95
N ALA A 92 3.37 -13.17 9.21
CA ALA A 92 4.60 -13.49 8.50
C ALA A 92 5.83 -13.26 9.39
N ARG A 93 6.85 -14.11 9.20
CA ARG A 93 8.17 -13.96 9.82
C ARG A 93 9.06 -12.98 9.06
N SER A 94 8.78 -12.73 7.78
CA SER A 94 9.42 -11.67 6.99
C SER A 94 8.55 -11.25 5.83
N ALA A 95 8.58 -9.97 5.46
CA ALA A 95 7.85 -9.46 4.31
C ALA A 95 8.50 -8.22 3.70
N ILE A 96 8.19 -7.96 2.43
CA ILE A 96 8.40 -6.64 1.83
C ILE A 96 7.07 -6.17 1.24
N LEU A 97 6.56 -5.06 1.75
CA LEU A 97 5.35 -4.41 1.26
C LEU A 97 5.72 -3.22 0.39
N ASP A 98 4.91 -2.97 -0.62
CA ASP A 98 4.95 -1.74 -1.41
C ASP A 98 3.70 -0.92 -1.15
N GLY A 99 3.88 0.35 -0.81
CA GLY A 99 2.80 1.20 -0.31
C GLY A 99 3.01 2.69 -0.53
N GLU A 100 2.07 3.47 -0.03
CA GLU A 100 2.10 4.93 -0.02
C GLU A 100 1.95 5.42 1.42
N LEU A 101 2.85 6.30 1.84
CA LEU A 101 2.73 7.03 3.10
C LEU A 101 1.79 8.20 2.89
N VAL A 102 0.76 8.32 3.73
CA VAL A 102 -0.24 9.39 3.64
C VAL A 102 -0.47 10.00 5.02
N ALA A 103 -0.35 11.32 5.12
CA ALA A 103 -0.93 12.07 6.23
C ALA A 103 -2.34 12.49 5.83
N VAL A 104 -3.30 12.35 6.74
CA VAL A 104 -4.71 12.67 6.50
C VAL A 104 -5.16 13.82 7.40
N ASP A 105 -5.96 14.74 6.86
CA ASP A 105 -6.61 15.81 7.63
C ASP A 105 -7.86 15.30 8.38
N ASP A 106 -8.48 16.17 9.18
CA ASP A 106 -9.65 15.82 10.00
C ASP A 106 -10.89 15.50 9.14
N ALA A 107 -10.86 15.87 7.85
CA ALA A 107 -11.87 15.50 6.87
C ALA A 107 -11.54 14.19 6.15
N GLY A 108 -10.43 13.52 6.48
CA GLY A 108 -9.99 12.29 5.82
C GLY A 108 -9.51 12.53 4.38
N ARG A 109 -8.88 13.68 4.10
CA ARG A 109 -8.21 13.98 2.82
C ARG A 109 -6.70 13.92 2.99
N ALA A 110 -5.98 13.52 1.94
CA ALA A 110 -4.53 13.52 1.96
C ALA A 110 -3.97 14.95 2.08
N ASP A 111 -3.01 15.14 2.98
CA ASP A 111 -2.32 16.42 3.25
C ASP A 111 -0.82 16.22 3.00
N ALA A 112 -0.39 16.52 1.76
CA ALA A 112 1.00 16.35 1.33
C ALA A 112 1.97 17.24 2.13
N ASP A 113 1.57 18.48 2.44
CA ASP A 113 2.38 19.41 3.23
C ASP A 113 2.60 18.89 4.66
N ALA A 114 1.57 18.31 5.28
CA ALA A 114 1.70 17.68 6.58
C ALA A 114 2.64 16.47 6.52
N LEU A 115 2.53 15.64 5.49
CA LEU A 115 3.43 14.51 5.29
C LEU A 115 4.89 14.97 5.10
N GLU A 116 5.15 15.96 4.25
CA GLU A 116 6.49 16.51 4.05
C GLU A 116 7.10 17.05 5.35
N ARG A 117 6.30 17.76 6.17
CA ARG A 117 6.75 18.22 7.50
C ARG A 117 7.10 17.05 8.43
N ARG A 118 6.31 15.97 8.44
CA ARG A 118 6.59 14.76 9.23
C ARG A 118 7.88 14.09 8.75
N ILE A 119 8.05 13.93 7.44
CA ILE A 119 9.28 13.39 6.85
C ILE A 119 10.47 14.33 7.09
N ALA A 120 10.29 15.63 7.31
CA ALA A 120 11.35 16.54 7.73
C ALA A 120 11.66 16.46 9.25
N GLY A 121 11.02 15.57 10.00
CA GLY A 121 11.25 15.37 11.44
C GLY A 121 10.42 16.30 12.34
N LYS A 122 9.44 17.01 11.79
CA LYS A 122 8.54 17.85 12.60
C LYS A 122 7.43 17.00 13.22
N THR A 123 6.93 17.42 14.37
CA THR A 123 5.70 16.88 14.94
C THR A 123 4.51 17.26 14.07
N GLY A 124 3.47 16.44 14.07
CA GLY A 124 2.28 16.68 13.25
C GLY A 124 1.33 15.49 13.29
N ARG A 125 0.48 15.40 12.28
CA ARG A 125 -0.50 14.32 12.14
C ARG A 125 0.17 12.95 11.99
N ALA A 126 -0.52 11.91 12.43
CA ALA A 126 -0.12 10.53 12.22
C ALA A 126 -0.05 10.23 10.72
N VAL A 127 0.95 9.43 10.34
CA VAL A 127 1.14 8.96 8.97
C VAL A 127 0.70 7.51 8.88
N ALA A 128 -0.07 7.20 7.84
CA ALA A 128 -0.47 5.85 7.51
C ALA A 128 0.38 5.26 6.40
N PHE A 129 0.52 3.95 6.39
CA PHE A 129 1.05 3.17 5.28
C PHE A 129 -0.09 2.44 4.56
N LEU A 130 -0.37 2.90 3.35
CA LEU A 130 -1.35 2.31 2.45
C LEU A 130 -0.67 1.25 1.57
N ALA A 131 -0.71 -0.01 1.97
CA ALA A 131 -0.08 -1.13 1.27
C ALA A 131 -0.93 -1.55 0.06
N PHE A 132 -0.32 -1.72 -1.11
CA PHE A 132 -1.02 -2.22 -2.30
C PHE A 132 -0.31 -3.38 -3.02
N ASP A 133 0.90 -3.77 -2.59
CA ASP A 133 1.60 -4.93 -3.14
C ASP A 133 2.41 -5.68 -2.07
N LEU A 134 2.64 -6.96 -2.32
CA LEU A 134 3.48 -7.84 -1.49
C LEU A 134 4.58 -8.42 -2.37
N LEU A 135 5.83 -8.03 -2.09
CA LEU A 135 6.99 -8.31 -2.95
C LEU A 135 7.82 -9.50 -2.46
N HIS A 136 7.74 -9.79 -1.17
CA HIS A 136 8.44 -10.90 -0.53
C HIS A 136 7.63 -11.39 0.66
N LEU A 137 7.66 -12.70 0.93
CA LEU A 137 6.96 -13.33 2.04
C LEU A 137 7.74 -14.56 2.53
N ASP A 138 8.10 -14.61 3.81
CA ASP A 138 8.75 -15.76 4.47
C ASP A 138 9.88 -16.40 3.66
N GLY A 139 10.87 -15.58 3.28
CA GLY A 139 12.03 -16.05 2.51
C GLY A 139 11.79 -16.21 1.01
N ARG A 140 10.57 -15.96 0.50
CA ARG A 140 10.22 -16.15 -0.90
C ARG A 140 9.99 -14.82 -1.62
N SER A 141 10.73 -14.62 -2.70
CA SER A 141 10.49 -13.53 -3.64
C SER A 141 9.20 -13.76 -4.42
N LEU A 142 8.36 -12.73 -4.48
CA LEU A 142 7.12 -12.71 -5.26
C LEU A 142 7.22 -11.84 -6.51
N LEU A 143 8.40 -11.31 -6.86
CA LEU A 143 8.54 -10.35 -7.97
C LEU A 143 8.07 -10.92 -9.32
N ASN A 144 8.29 -12.22 -9.56
CA ASN A 144 7.83 -12.89 -10.79
C ASN A 144 6.38 -13.41 -10.69
N THR A 145 5.74 -13.29 -9.52
CA THR A 145 4.35 -13.70 -9.31
C THR A 145 3.39 -12.66 -9.87
N PRO A 146 2.31 -13.02 -10.58
CA PRO A 146 1.32 -12.07 -11.08
C PRO A 146 0.71 -11.17 -10.00
N LEU A 147 0.51 -9.87 -10.30
CA LEU A 147 -0.01 -8.87 -9.35
C LEU A 147 -1.26 -9.32 -8.57
N HIS A 148 -2.27 -9.88 -9.24
CA HIS A 148 -3.48 -10.34 -8.54
C HIS A 148 -3.18 -11.37 -7.45
N ARG A 149 -2.23 -12.29 -7.68
CA ARG A 149 -1.84 -13.29 -6.68
C ARG A 149 -1.08 -12.65 -5.52
N ARG A 150 -0.20 -11.68 -5.81
CA ARG A 150 0.51 -10.92 -4.76
C ARG A 150 -0.48 -10.17 -3.87
N ARG A 151 -1.50 -9.53 -4.45
CA ARG A 151 -2.57 -8.86 -3.72
C ARG A 151 -3.46 -9.83 -2.93
N THR A 152 -3.77 -11.01 -3.47
CA THR A 152 -4.47 -12.05 -2.71
C THR A 152 -3.65 -12.50 -1.49
N LEU A 153 -2.33 -12.64 -1.63
CA LEU A 153 -1.45 -12.97 -0.50
C LEU A 153 -1.38 -11.82 0.49
N LEU A 154 -1.23 -10.57 0.04
CA LEU A 154 -1.26 -9.37 0.88
C LEU A 154 -2.50 -9.36 1.79
N LYS A 155 -3.69 -9.55 1.21
CA LYS A 155 -4.95 -9.60 1.96
C LYS A 155 -5.00 -10.72 3.00
N LYS A 156 -4.31 -11.84 2.76
CA LYS A 156 -4.29 -12.97 3.69
C LYS A 156 -3.36 -12.74 4.89
N VAL A 157 -2.24 -12.05 4.67
CA VAL A 157 -1.20 -11.92 5.70
C VAL A 157 -1.30 -10.61 6.46
N LEU A 158 -1.85 -9.55 5.87
CA LEU A 158 -1.98 -8.24 6.50
C LEU A 158 -3.34 -8.12 7.19
N HIS A 159 -3.33 -8.00 8.50
CA HIS A 159 -4.47 -7.61 9.31
C HIS A 159 -4.56 -6.06 9.35
N PRO A 160 -5.56 -5.44 8.71
CA PRO A 160 -5.65 -3.98 8.67
C PRO A 160 -5.78 -3.37 10.07
N GLY A 161 -5.21 -2.18 10.23
CA GLY A 161 -5.35 -1.34 11.41
C GLY A 161 -5.51 0.13 11.02
N ASP A 162 -5.41 1.02 11.99
CA ASP A 162 -5.59 2.46 11.77
C ASP A 162 -4.46 3.07 10.94
N GLU A 163 -3.22 2.62 11.14
CA GLU A 163 -2.04 3.16 10.47
C GLU A 163 -1.54 2.31 9.31
N VAL A 164 -1.99 1.06 9.17
CA VAL A 164 -1.55 0.15 8.10
C VAL A 164 -2.76 -0.48 7.45
N VAL A 165 -2.99 -0.17 6.17
CA VAL A 165 -4.17 -0.63 5.46
C VAL A 165 -3.81 -1.24 4.12
N ALA A 166 -4.44 -2.37 3.79
CA ALA A 166 -4.43 -2.91 2.43
C ALA A 166 -5.39 -2.12 1.54
N VAL A 167 -4.86 -1.40 0.55
CA VAL A 167 -5.66 -0.63 -0.41
C VAL A 167 -6.49 -1.56 -1.28
N PRO A 168 -7.82 -1.43 -1.34
CA PRO A 168 -8.65 -2.19 -2.28
C PRO A 168 -8.43 -1.73 -3.73
N ALA A 169 -8.73 -2.59 -4.69
CA ALA A 169 -8.65 -2.26 -6.12
C ALA A 169 -9.95 -2.66 -6.82
N ILE A 170 -10.39 -1.83 -7.76
CA ILE A 170 -11.54 -2.11 -8.62
C ILE A 170 -11.04 -2.78 -9.91
N ALA A 171 -11.72 -3.83 -10.35
CA ALA A 171 -11.43 -4.45 -11.64
C ALA A 171 -12.21 -3.71 -12.75
N ALA A 172 -11.60 -3.53 -13.91
CA ALA A 172 -12.22 -3.00 -15.13
C ALA A 172 -12.69 -1.54 -15.13
N GLU A 173 -13.19 -0.98 -14.03
CA GLU A 173 -13.91 0.30 -14.01
C GLU A 173 -13.02 1.52 -13.67
N GLY A 174 -12.00 1.76 -14.50
CA GLY A 174 -11.07 2.87 -14.29
C GLY A 174 -11.68 4.25 -14.51
N ARG A 175 -12.64 4.40 -15.43
CA ARG A 175 -13.32 5.68 -15.69
C ARG A 175 -14.21 6.08 -14.51
N ALA A 176 -14.95 5.13 -13.94
CA ALA A 176 -15.80 5.37 -12.78
C ALA A 176 -14.97 5.78 -11.55
N LEU A 177 -13.87 5.07 -11.28
CA LEU A 177 -12.97 5.43 -10.19
C LEU A 177 -12.32 6.80 -10.41
N HIS A 178 -11.94 7.14 -11.64
CA HIS A 178 -11.37 8.47 -11.94
C HIS A 178 -12.38 9.60 -11.71
N ALA A 179 -13.64 9.42 -12.10
CA ALA A 179 -14.70 10.38 -11.81
C ALA A 179 -14.92 10.55 -10.30
N ALA A 180 -14.92 9.45 -9.53
CA ALA A 180 -15.03 9.50 -8.07
C ALA A 180 -13.82 10.18 -7.41
N ALA A 181 -12.61 9.87 -7.87
CA ALA A 181 -11.38 10.53 -7.42
C ALA A 181 -11.42 12.03 -7.68
N THR A 182 -11.90 12.44 -8.86
CA THR A 182 -12.09 13.86 -9.23
C THR A 182 -13.07 14.57 -8.29
N ALA A 183 -14.23 13.95 -8.02
CA ALA A 183 -15.23 14.54 -7.13
C ALA A 183 -14.75 14.67 -5.67
N GLN A 184 -13.85 13.78 -5.24
CA GLN A 184 -13.27 13.75 -3.89
C GLN A 184 -11.98 14.58 -3.76
N GLY A 185 -11.46 15.15 -4.86
CA GLY A 185 -10.18 15.88 -4.86
C GLY A 185 -8.95 14.99 -4.64
N ILE A 186 -9.03 13.71 -5.01
CA ILE A 186 -7.91 12.76 -4.96
C ILE A 186 -7.03 12.94 -6.21
N GLY A 187 -5.71 12.87 -6.05
CA GLY A 187 -4.75 13.28 -7.08
C GLY A 187 -4.77 12.46 -8.38
N GLY A 188 -5.25 11.22 -8.34
CA GLY A 188 -5.34 10.39 -9.54
C GLY A 188 -5.79 8.96 -9.30
N VAL A 189 -5.62 8.14 -10.34
CA VAL A 189 -5.86 6.70 -10.32
C VAL A 189 -4.64 5.97 -10.88
N LEU A 190 -4.23 4.90 -10.20
CA LEU A 190 -3.25 3.95 -10.70
C LEU A 190 -3.95 2.77 -11.36
N ALA A 191 -3.63 2.51 -12.62
CA ALA A 191 -4.06 1.34 -13.37
C ALA A 191 -2.89 0.35 -13.49
N ARG A 192 -3.03 -0.85 -12.92
CA ARG A 192 -1.98 -1.88 -12.93
C ARG A 192 -2.43 -3.14 -13.62
N GLN A 193 -1.67 -3.62 -14.58
CA GLN A 193 -1.98 -4.85 -15.30
C GLN A 193 -2.01 -6.05 -14.33
N ARG A 194 -3.16 -6.71 -14.26
CA ARG A 194 -3.49 -7.76 -13.28
C ARG A 194 -2.52 -8.95 -13.28
N THR A 195 -1.94 -9.25 -14.44
CA THR A 195 -1.01 -10.36 -14.63
C THR A 195 0.46 -9.94 -14.65
N SER A 196 0.77 -8.67 -14.38
CA SER A 196 2.15 -8.18 -14.48
C SER A 196 3.05 -8.79 -13.40
N PRO A 197 4.32 -9.09 -13.71
CA PRO A 197 5.34 -9.19 -12.68
C PRO A 197 5.56 -7.83 -12.02
N TYR A 198 6.39 -7.81 -10.99
CA TYR A 198 6.94 -6.61 -10.39
C TYR A 198 8.32 -6.33 -10.98
N LEU A 199 8.48 -5.18 -11.65
CA LEU A 199 9.72 -4.78 -12.29
C LEU A 199 10.43 -3.74 -11.41
N ALA A 200 11.22 -4.22 -10.45
CA ALA A 200 11.89 -3.38 -9.46
C ALA A 200 12.75 -2.29 -10.11
N GLY A 201 12.53 -1.03 -9.73
CA GLY A 201 13.25 0.14 -10.23
C GLY A 201 12.94 0.51 -11.69
N VAL A 202 11.98 -0.14 -12.35
CA VAL A 202 11.65 0.10 -13.76
C VAL A 202 10.39 0.94 -13.89
N THR A 203 10.44 1.95 -14.76
CA THR A 203 9.25 2.67 -15.24
C THR A 203 8.62 1.94 -16.42
N SER A 204 7.42 1.39 -16.24
CA SER A 204 6.80 0.46 -17.21
C SER A 204 5.37 0.87 -17.58
N ARG A 205 4.91 0.49 -18.77
CA ARG A 205 3.51 0.65 -19.21
C ARG A 205 2.55 -0.36 -18.55
N LEU A 206 3.09 -1.39 -17.92
CA LEU A 206 2.29 -2.37 -17.16
C LEU A 206 1.55 -1.66 -16.01
N TRP A 207 2.10 -0.56 -15.51
CA TRP A 207 1.49 0.32 -14.52
C TRP A 207 1.33 1.71 -15.13
N GLN A 208 0.16 2.30 -14.97
CA GLN A 208 -0.16 3.61 -15.54
C GLN A 208 -0.75 4.51 -14.46
N PHE A 209 -0.38 5.79 -14.48
CA PHE A 209 -0.94 6.82 -13.62
C PHE A 209 -1.84 7.73 -14.47
N ILE A 210 -3.10 7.83 -14.07
CA ILE A 210 -4.13 8.66 -14.69
C ILE A 210 -4.34 9.86 -13.75
N PRO A 211 -3.79 11.05 -14.06
CA PRO A 211 -3.94 12.22 -13.20
C PRO A 211 -5.39 12.72 -13.20
N VAL A 212 -5.82 13.26 -12.07
CA VAL A 212 -7.00 14.13 -12.01
C VAL A 212 -6.52 15.55 -12.35
N ALA A 213 -7.20 16.22 -13.28
CA ALA A 213 -6.92 17.61 -13.57
C ALA A 213 -7.28 18.47 -12.33
N PRO A 214 -6.54 19.55 -12.01
CA PRO A 214 -6.93 20.44 -10.94
C PRO A 214 -8.36 20.95 -11.21
N SER A 215 -9.27 20.74 -10.25
CA SER A 215 -10.60 21.34 -10.30
C SER A 215 -10.48 22.86 -10.14
N ASP A 216 -11.25 23.61 -10.94
CA ASP A 216 -11.31 25.07 -10.81
C ASP A 216 -11.92 25.40 -9.43
N PRO A 217 -11.37 26.36 -8.63
CA PRO A 217 -11.81 26.61 -7.25
C PRO A 217 -13.29 27.04 -7.07
N GLY A 218 -14.07 27.15 -8.16
CA GLY A 218 -15.48 27.54 -8.16
C GLY A 218 -16.44 26.51 -8.78
N SER A 219 -15.98 25.37 -9.28
CA SER A 219 -16.88 24.38 -9.88
C SER A 219 -17.52 23.49 -8.81
N ARG A 220 -18.82 23.66 -8.53
CA ARG A 220 -19.58 22.58 -7.90
C ARG A 220 -19.69 21.42 -8.90
N PRO A 221 -19.31 20.18 -8.55
CA PRO A 221 -19.51 19.05 -9.45
C PRO A 221 -21.01 18.90 -9.72
N ALA A 222 -21.36 18.64 -10.99
CA ALA A 222 -22.71 18.22 -11.35
C ALA A 222 -23.06 16.96 -10.54
N GLN A 223 -24.24 16.95 -9.93
CA GLN A 223 -24.71 15.85 -9.09
C GLN A 223 -24.75 14.56 -9.91
N ALA A 224 -23.69 13.76 -9.85
CA ALA A 224 -23.77 12.36 -10.17
C ALA A 224 -24.65 11.74 -9.10
N THR A 225 -25.85 11.31 -9.49
CA THR A 225 -26.78 10.62 -8.59
C THR A 225 -26.23 9.23 -8.33
N LEU A 226 -25.28 9.14 -7.40
CA LEU A 226 -25.01 7.94 -6.63
C LEU A 226 -25.78 8.13 -5.34
N ALA A 227 -26.68 7.21 -5.02
CA ALA A 227 -27.36 7.17 -3.73
C ALA A 227 -26.28 6.90 -2.66
N LEU A 228 -25.74 7.99 -2.12
CA LEU A 228 -24.84 7.99 -0.98
C LEU A 228 -25.71 8.24 0.24
N GLU A 229 -25.79 7.26 1.14
CA GLU A 229 -26.24 7.53 2.50
C GLU A 229 -25.24 8.47 3.14
N ASP A 230 -25.70 9.68 3.48
CA ASP A 230 -24.92 10.70 4.17
C ASP A 230 -24.77 10.30 5.64
N GLN A 231 -23.96 9.27 5.90
CA GLN A 231 -23.56 8.91 7.25
C GLN A 231 -22.27 9.65 7.59
N ALA A 232 -22.36 10.60 8.52
CA ALA A 232 -21.20 11.21 9.14
C ALA A 232 -20.25 10.10 9.65
N PRO A 233 -18.92 10.21 9.40
CA PRO A 233 -18.00 9.17 9.83
C PRO A 233 -18.07 9.02 11.35
N THR A 234 -18.54 7.86 11.79
CA THR A 234 -18.53 7.46 13.21
C THR A 234 -17.08 7.14 13.56
N ALA A 235 -16.40 8.01 14.30
CA ALA A 235 -15.16 7.83 15.08
C ALA A 235 -14.11 6.78 14.61
N ALA A 236 -14.02 6.48 13.31
CA ALA A 236 -12.97 5.65 12.74
C ALA A 236 -11.71 6.51 12.59
N ALA A 237 -10.54 5.91 12.77
CA ALA A 237 -9.29 6.62 12.55
C ALA A 237 -9.27 7.25 11.14
N PRO A 238 -8.73 8.48 10.96
CA PRO A 238 -8.88 9.28 9.74
C PRO A 238 -8.45 8.58 8.43
N VAL A 239 -7.62 7.54 8.51
CA VAL A 239 -7.13 6.74 7.38
C VAL A 239 -8.17 5.76 6.87
N LEU A 240 -8.89 5.08 7.77
CA LEU A 240 -10.01 4.22 7.37
C LEU A 240 -11.13 5.08 6.76
N ALA A 241 -11.33 6.29 7.28
CA ALA A 241 -12.23 7.27 6.68
C ALA A 241 -11.79 7.64 5.24
N LEU A 242 -10.49 7.87 5.00
CA LEU A 242 -9.94 8.15 3.66
C LEU A 242 -10.31 7.05 2.63
N ILE A 243 -10.21 5.78 3.01
CA ILE A 243 -10.48 4.65 2.10
C ILE A 243 -11.99 4.43 1.93
N SER A 244 -12.77 4.64 2.99
CA SER A 244 -14.23 4.48 2.99
C SER A 244 -14.97 5.55 2.16
N ARG A 245 -14.31 6.67 1.84
CA ARG A 245 -14.89 7.76 1.02
C ARG A 245 -15.05 7.39 -0.45
N LEU A 246 -14.34 6.39 -0.94
CA LEU A 246 -14.53 5.90 -2.30
C LEU A 246 -15.49 4.71 -2.28
N PRO A 247 -16.28 4.50 -3.34
CA PRO A 247 -17.15 3.32 -3.49
C PRO A 247 -16.30 2.07 -3.79
N LEU A 248 -15.26 1.84 -2.99
CA LEU A 248 -14.43 0.65 -3.02
C LEU A 248 -15.16 -0.36 -2.13
N LEU A 249 -15.91 -1.27 -2.75
CA LEU A 249 -16.53 -2.36 -2.01
C LEU A 249 -15.43 -3.12 -1.26
N PHE A 250 -15.50 -3.08 0.07
CA PHE A 250 -14.74 -3.97 0.93
C PHE A 250 -15.50 -5.29 0.91
N ASP A 251 -15.10 -6.22 0.04
CA ASP A 251 -15.52 -7.60 0.22
C ASP A 251 -14.87 -8.11 1.53
N GLU A 252 -15.71 -8.38 2.54
CA GLU A 252 -15.35 -9.04 3.81
C GLU A 252 -14.79 -10.46 3.59
#